data_AF-A0A662FB49-F1
#
_entry.id   AF-A0A662FB49-F1
#
_cell.length_a   1.000
_cell.length_b   1.000
_cell.length_c   1.000
_cell.angle_alpha   90.00
_cell.angle_beta   90.00
_cell.angle_gamma   90.00
#
_symmetry.space_group_name_H-M   'P 1'
#
loop_
_entity.id
_entity.type
_entity.pdbx_description
1 polymer ?
#
loop_
_entity_poly.entity_id
_entity_poly.type
_entity_poly.pdbx_seq_one_letter_code
_entity_poly.pdbx_strand_id
1 'polypeptide(L)'
;MIGMEIDLLNDVNENEYFRVNDGTILKNLNDLLESLKTMPSEIFHSHVTEDRNDFANWVRNSVGDRVLADRLEGTKKQDQMYRLVQRRIEELTPKPEKPKEEPAEKEEEKPKAETQEAKPTPSPTKSVTENVKALMESKDIRGEFVDFLLGLVIGFIIGLIIKTLI
;
A
#
# COMPACT_ATOMS: atom_id res chain seq x y z
N MET A 1 -16.36 2.13 33.10
CA MET A 1 -14.96 2.55 32.93
C MET A 1 -14.77 3.03 31.48
N ILE A 2 -15.53 4.04 31.05
CA ILE A 2 -15.64 4.46 29.62
C ILE A 2 -14.64 5.60 29.28
N GLY A 3 -14.07 6.24 30.30
CA GLY A 3 -13.20 7.42 30.12
C GLY A 3 -11.79 7.15 29.59
N MET A 4 -11.27 5.91 29.68
CA MET A 4 -9.90 5.60 29.21
C MET A 4 -9.82 5.31 27.71
N GLU A 5 -10.92 4.96 27.04
CA GLU A 5 -10.88 4.56 25.62
C GLU A 5 -10.94 5.78 24.67
N ILE A 6 -11.55 6.90 25.09
CA ILE A 6 -11.60 8.12 24.27
C ILE A 6 -10.21 8.79 24.18
N ASP A 7 -9.37 8.62 25.20
CA ASP A 7 -8.07 9.29 25.26
C ASP A 7 -7.11 8.85 24.14
N LEU A 8 -7.26 7.61 23.65
CA LEU A 8 -6.44 7.05 22.56
C LEU A 8 -6.66 7.72 21.20
N LEU A 9 -7.71 8.53 21.05
CA LEU A 9 -8.00 9.28 19.82
C LEU A 9 -7.52 10.74 19.87
N ASN A 10 -7.07 11.21 21.03
CA ASN A 10 -6.54 12.57 21.20
C ASN A 10 -5.13 12.70 20.62
N ASP A 11 -4.70 13.94 20.43
CA ASP A 11 -3.31 14.26 20.10
C ASP A 11 -2.39 13.81 21.25
N VAL A 12 -1.30 13.13 20.89
CA VAL A 12 -0.20 12.87 21.82
C VAL A 12 0.56 14.17 22.14
N ASN A 13 1.45 14.14 23.12
CA ASN A 13 2.24 15.32 23.43
C ASN A 13 3.15 15.72 22.26
N GLU A 14 3.49 17.02 22.13
CA GLU A 14 4.27 17.53 20.99
C GLU A 14 5.64 16.86 20.82
N ASN A 15 6.25 16.40 21.92
CA ASN A 15 7.52 15.67 21.94
C ASN A 15 7.37 14.19 21.52
N GLU A 16 6.15 13.72 21.32
CA GLU A 16 5.80 12.34 20.96
C GLU A 16 5.19 12.25 19.56
N TYR A 17 5.13 13.35 18.81
CA TYR A 17 4.68 13.33 17.42
C TYR A 17 5.54 12.42 16.55
N PHE A 18 4.89 11.66 15.66
CA PHE A 18 5.59 10.89 14.66
C PHE A 18 5.92 11.76 13.44
N ARG A 19 7.17 11.72 13.00
CA ARG A 19 7.62 12.45 11.81
C ARG A 19 7.86 11.47 10.68
N VAL A 20 7.07 11.59 9.63
CA VAL A 20 7.24 10.84 8.39
C VAL A 20 8.35 11.48 7.57
N ASN A 21 9.05 10.68 6.77
CA ASN A 21 10.19 11.12 5.96
C ASN A 21 9.87 12.19 4.91
N ASP A 22 8.59 12.37 4.56
CA ASP A 22 8.12 13.43 3.64
C ASP A 22 7.82 14.77 4.36
N GLY A 23 8.02 14.83 5.67
CA GLY A 23 7.74 16.00 6.51
C GLY A 23 6.35 15.99 7.15
N THR A 24 5.50 15.01 6.84
CA THR A 24 4.20 14.85 7.49
C THR A 24 4.38 14.57 8.98
N ILE A 25 3.53 15.19 9.81
CA ILE A 25 3.53 15.03 11.26
C ILE A 25 2.23 14.32 11.66
N LEU A 26 2.34 13.20 12.37
CA LEU A 26 1.20 12.46 12.90
C LEU A 26 1.11 12.72 14.40
N LYS A 27 -0.06 13.21 14.84
CA LYS A 27 -0.33 13.56 16.24
C LYS A 27 -1.24 12.56 16.92
N ASN A 28 -2.09 11.87 16.15
CA ASN A 28 -3.08 10.93 16.66
C ASN A 28 -3.36 9.80 15.65
N LEU A 29 -4.25 8.87 15.99
CA LEU A 29 -4.61 7.75 15.12
C LEU A 29 -5.34 8.16 13.83
N ASN A 30 -6.09 9.27 13.82
CA ASN A 30 -6.74 9.78 12.62
C ASN A 30 -5.72 10.31 11.61
N ASP A 31 -4.68 11.00 12.07
CA ASP A 31 -3.58 11.44 11.20
C ASP A 31 -2.87 10.25 10.57
N LEU A 32 -2.61 9.20 11.36
CA LEU A 32 -2.05 7.95 10.85
C LEU A 32 -2.97 7.30 9.81
N LEU A 33 -4.28 7.28 10.03
CA LEU A 33 -5.24 6.72 9.09
C LEU A 33 -5.21 7.44 7.73
N GLU A 34 -5.30 8.78 7.74
CA GLU A 34 -5.30 9.59 6.52
C GLU A 34 -3.94 9.54 5.81
N SER A 35 -2.85 9.50 6.57
CA SER A 35 -1.52 9.31 6.03
C SER A 35 -1.40 7.96 5.34
N LEU A 36 -1.81 6.84 5.98
CA LEU A 36 -1.78 5.51 5.36
C LEU A 36 -2.63 5.40 4.09
N LYS A 37 -3.69 6.19 3.95
CA LYS A 37 -4.56 6.20 2.77
C LYS A 37 -3.89 6.82 1.54
N THR A 38 -3.00 7.79 1.75
CA THR A 38 -2.43 8.63 0.68
C THR A 38 -0.92 8.54 0.54
N MET A 39 -0.23 7.95 1.53
CA MET A 39 1.21 7.81 1.61
C MET A 39 1.76 7.03 0.40
N PRO A 40 2.78 7.55 -0.31
CA PRO A 40 3.48 6.81 -1.33
C PRO A 40 4.13 5.54 -0.75
N SER A 41 4.11 4.46 -1.53
CA SER A 41 4.60 3.16 -1.07
C SER A 41 6.07 3.22 -0.61
N GLU A 42 6.90 4.02 -1.27
CA GLU A 42 8.32 4.19 -0.98
C GLU A 42 8.54 4.79 0.41
N ILE A 43 7.68 5.75 0.80
CA ILE A 43 7.70 6.35 2.13
C ILE A 43 7.23 5.33 3.17
N PHE A 44 6.18 4.58 2.87
CA PHE A 44 5.69 3.52 3.77
C PHE A 44 6.78 2.48 4.09
N HIS A 45 7.48 1.98 3.06
CA HIS A 45 8.54 0.97 3.23
C HIS A 45 9.78 1.49 3.97
N SER A 46 9.93 2.81 4.13
CA SER A 46 11.01 3.38 4.95
C SER A 46 10.74 3.26 6.46
N HIS A 47 9.47 3.14 6.85
CA HIS A 47 9.01 2.98 8.24
C HIS A 47 8.61 1.54 8.57
N VAL A 48 8.26 0.75 7.55
CA VAL A 48 7.84 -0.65 7.69
C VAL A 48 8.74 -1.54 6.86
N THR A 49 9.57 -2.31 7.56
CA THR A 49 10.46 -3.32 6.95
C THR A 49 10.06 -4.72 7.45
N GLU A 50 10.74 -5.76 6.98
CA GLU A 50 10.54 -7.12 7.49
C GLU A 50 10.74 -7.18 9.01
N ASP A 51 11.79 -6.53 9.51
CA ASP A 51 12.19 -6.61 10.93
C ASP A 51 11.53 -5.55 11.82
N ARG A 52 11.05 -4.43 11.27
CA ARG A 52 10.50 -3.32 12.07
C ARG A 52 9.20 -2.75 11.54
N ASN A 53 8.41 -2.19 12.44
CA ASN A 53 7.28 -1.35 12.11
C ASN A 53 7.26 -0.14 13.04
N ASP A 54 7.72 1.00 12.53
CA ASP A 54 7.86 2.21 13.33
C ASP A 54 6.50 2.79 13.75
N PHE A 55 5.44 2.56 12.95
CA PHE A 55 4.08 2.94 13.33
C PHE A 55 3.57 2.12 14.51
N ALA A 56 3.84 0.81 14.54
CA ALA A 56 3.47 -0.05 15.67
C ALA A 56 4.16 0.41 16.97
N ASN A 57 5.46 0.75 16.88
CA ASN A 57 6.23 1.28 18.01
C ASN A 57 5.67 2.61 18.51
N TRP A 58 5.35 3.54 17.60
CA TRP A 58 4.77 4.82 17.96
C TRP A 58 3.39 4.68 18.60
N VAL A 59 2.50 3.86 18.02
CA VAL A 59 1.18 3.59 18.60
C VAL A 59 1.32 2.97 20.00
N ARG A 60 2.30 2.09 20.22
CA ARG A 60 2.55 1.48 21.53
C ARG A 60 3.02 2.49 22.57
N ASN A 61 3.99 3.32 22.22
CA ASN A 61 4.77 4.10 23.18
C ASN A 61 4.22 5.51 23.38
N SER A 62 3.64 6.11 22.34
CA SER A 62 3.16 7.50 22.34
C SER A 62 1.64 7.56 22.47
N VAL A 63 0.92 6.81 21.63
CA VAL A 63 -0.56 6.77 21.71
C VAL A 63 -1.02 5.91 22.90
N GLY A 64 -0.27 4.86 23.23
CA GLY A 64 -0.59 3.94 24.33
C GLY A 64 -1.57 2.82 23.96
N ASP A 65 -2.03 2.73 22.70
CA ASP A 65 -2.93 1.67 22.25
C ASP A 65 -2.17 0.37 21.97
N ARG A 66 -1.93 -0.41 23.02
CA ARG A 66 -1.23 -1.69 22.93
C ARG A 66 -1.95 -2.71 22.05
N VAL A 67 -3.29 -2.69 22.04
CA VAL A 67 -4.09 -3.63 21.25
C VAL A 67 -3.88 -3.39 19.77
N LEU A 68 -3.89 -2.12 19.34
CA LEU A 68 -3.58 -1.78 17.95
C LEU A 68 -2.11 -2.06 17.64
N ALA A 69 -1.19 -1.66 18.50
CA ALA A 69 0.24 -1.86 18.28
C ALA A 69 0.61 -3.32 18.01
N ASP A 70 0.09 -4.26 18.82
CA ASP A 70 0.33 -5.70 18.64
C ASP A 70 -0.20 -6.20 17.29
N ARG A 71 -1.33 -5.68 16.82
CA ARG A 71 -1.89 -6.01 15.50
C ARG A 71 -1.04 -5.42 14.36
N LEU A 72 -0.45 -4.24 14.57
CA LEU A 72 0.37 -3.58 13.55
C LEU A 72 1.76 -4.21 13.42
N GLU A 73 2.35 -4.71 14.50
CA GLU A 73 3.74 -5.21 14.54
C GLU A 73 4.06 -6.21 13.41
N GLY A 74 3.18 -7.16 13.16
CA GLY A 74 3.31 -8.16 12.09
C GLY A 74 2.75 -7.73 10.72
N THR A 75 2.15 -6.56 10.60
CA THR A 75 1.49 -6.11 9.38
C THR A 75 2.46 -5.35 8.48
N LYS A 76 2.76 -5.90 7.29
CA LYS A 76 3.72 -5.31 6.34
C LYS A 76 3.09 -4.67 5.11
N LYS A 77 1.75 -4.77 4.97
CA LYS A 77 1.02 -4.18 3.85
C LYS A 77 0.28 -2.94 4.30
N GLN A 78 0.49 -1.84 3.59
CA GLN A 78 -0.13 -0.54 3.84
C GLN A 78 -1.67 -0.63 3.94
N ASP A 79 -2.33 -1.26 2.97
CA ASP A 79 -3.79 -1.42 2.97
C ASP A 79 -4.32 -2.21 4.18
N GLN A 80 -3.57 -3.22 4.63
CA GLN A 80 -3.96 -4.00 5.81
C GLN A 80 -3.82 -3.17 7.07
N MET A 81 -2.74 -2.39 7.18
CA MET A 81 -2.50 -1.48 8.28
C MET A 81 -3.59 -0.41 8.36
N TYR A 82 -3.93 0.21 7.22
CA TYR A 82 -5.03 1.16 7.10
C TYR A 82 -6.35 0.59 7.67
N ARG A 83 -6.73 -0.62 7.26
CA ARG A 83 -7.97 -1.28 7.75
C ARG A 83 -7.95 -1.57 9.26
N LEU A 84 -6.78 -1.93 9.81
CA LEU A 84 -6.64 -2.18 11.24
C LEU A 84 -6.79 -0.89 12.05
N VAL A 85 -6.16 0.19 11.61
CA VAL A 85 -6.28 1.51 12.23
C VAL A 85 -7.73 2.01 12.13
N GLN A 86 -8.35 1.92 10.95
CA GLN A 86 -9.74 2.35 10.74
C GLN A 86 -10.70 1.62 11.69
N ARG A 87 -10.63 0.28 11.71
CA ARG A 87 -11.46 -0.54 12.60
C ARG A 87 -11.25 -0.16 14.06
N ARG A 88 -10.01 0.10 14.46
CA ARG A 88 -9.73 0.49 15.84
C ARG A 88 -10.35 1.83 16.21
N ILE A 89 -10.27 2.81 15.32
CA ILE A 89 -10.93 4.11 15.53
C ILE A 89 -12.46 3.93 15.64
N GLU A 90 -13.05 3.08 14.79
CA GLU A 90 -14.47 2.73 14.88
C GLU A 90 -14.84 2.03 16.21
N GLU A 91 -13.95 1.18 16.76
CA GLU A 91 -14.14 0.55 18.08
C GLU A 91 -14.08 1.57 19.22
N LEU A 92 -13.21 2.58 19.11
CA LEU A 92 -12.98 3.59 20.15
C LEU A 92 -14.00 4.75 20.10
N THR A 93 -14.63 4.96 18.95
CA THR A 93 -15.65 5.99 18.80
C THR A 93 -16.99 5.50 19.34
N PRO A 94 -17.64 6.23 20.27
CA PRO A 94 -18.97 5.89 20.72
C PRO A 94 -19.93 6.01 19.54
N LYS A 95 -20.41 4.86 19.05
CA LYS A 95 -21.32 4.75 17.91
C LYS A 95 -22.63 5.48 18.25
N PRO A 96 -23.04 6.55 17.54
CA PRO A 96 -24.46 6.81 17.44
C PRO A 96 -25.05 5.61 16.69
N GLU A 97 -26.06 4.95 17.26
CA GLU A 97 -26.76 3.83 16.62
C GLU A 97 -27.18 4.21 15.20
N LYS A 98 -26.41 3.79 14.19
CA LYS A 98 -26.84 3.80 12.80
C LYS A 98 -27.52 2.45 12.52
N PRO A 99 -28.71 2.44 11.88
CA PRO A 99 -29.44 1.23 11.56
C PRO A 99 -28.55 0.21 10.84
N LYS A 100 -28.75 -1.05 11.20
CA LYS A 100 -28.18 -2.22 10.51
C LYS A 100 -28.52 -2.13 9.02
N GLU A 101 -27.55 -1.82 8.19
CA GLU A 101 -27.56 -2.29 6.81
C GLU A 101 -26.95 -3.70 6.81
N GLU A 102 -27.85 -4.68 6.77
CA GLU A 102 -27.57 -6.09 6.53
C GLU A 102 -27.11 -6.33 5.07
N PRO A 103 -26.50 -7.50 4.78
CA PRO A 103 -25.80 -7.80 3.54
C PRO A 103 -26.78 -8.23 2.43
N ALA A 104 -26.64 -7.63 1.24
CA ALA A 104 -26.80 -8.25 -0.08
C ALA A 104 -27.22 -7.19 -1.10
N GLU A 105 -26.32 -6.87 -2.03
CA GLU A 105 -26.71 -6.96 -3.43
C GLU A 105 -25.52 -7.50 -4.24
N LYS A 106 -25.72 -8.72 -4.72
CA LYS A 106 -24.98 -9.28 -5.83
C LYS A 106 -25.57 -8.64 -7.08
N GLU A 107 -24.76 -7.96 -7.87
CA GLU A 107 -24.93 -8.00 -9.33
C GLU A 107 -23.72 -8.75 -9.90
N GLU A 108 -23.93 -10.05 -10.11
CA GLU A 108 -23.30 -10.75 -11.21
C GLU A 108 -24.07 -10.39 -12.48
N GLU A 109 -23.39 -9.91 -13.52
CA GLU A 109 -23.72 -10.37 -14.86
C GLU A 109 -22.47 -10.41 -15.76
N LYS A 110 -22.20 -11.60 -16.28
CA LYS A 110 -21.33 -11.87 -17.44
C LYS A 110 -22.21 -12.65 -18.40
N PRO A 111 -22.15 -12.43 -19.73
CA PRO A 111 -21.27 -13.28 -20.53
C PRO A 111 -20.60 -12.64 -21.77
N LYS A 112 -19.27 -12.84 -21.84
CA LYS A 112 -18.46 -13.39 -22.96
C LYS A 112 -18.73 -12.96 -24.43
N ALA A 113 -17.79 -12.24 -25.06
CA ALA A 113 -17.22 -12.53 -26.40
C ALA A 113 -16.01 -11.62 -26.76
N GLU A 114 -14.99 -12.26 -27.37
CA GLU A 114 -13.80 -11.82 -28.14
C GLU A 114 -14.00 -10.63 -29.12
N THR A 115 -13.04 -9.88 -29.69
CA THR A 115 -11.56 -9.71 -29.74
C THR A 115 -11.31 -8.43 -30.56
N GLN A 116 -10.19 -7.71 -30.35
CA GLN A 116 -9.25 -7.22 -31.40
C GLN A 116 -8.39 -6.00 -30.97
N GLU A 117 -7.10 -6.26 -31.11
CA GLU A 117 -5.86 -5.49 -31.06
C GLU A 117 -5.78 -4.20 -31.91
N ALA A 118 -5.07 -3.16 -31.41
CA ALA A 118 -4.02 -2.40 -32.13
C ALA A 118 -3.53 -1.14 -31.36
N LYS A 119 -2.20 -1.00 -31.27
CA LYS A 119 -1.44 0.24 -30.95
C LYS A 119 -1.42 1.17 -32.18
N PRO A 120 -1.16 2.50 -32.10
CA PRO A 120 0.20 3.01 -31.84
C PRO A 120 0.32 4.35 -31.06
N THR A 121 1.49 4.53 -30.46
CA THR A 121 2.14 5.77 -29.93
C THR A 121 2.34 6.86 -31.03
N PRO A 122 2.61 8.17 -30.72
CA PRO A 122 3.84 8.65 -30.06
C PRO A 122 3.75 9.89 -29.12
N SER A 123 4.76 10.01 -28.24
CA SER A 123 5.10 11.09 -27.29
C SER A 123 5.54 12.40 -28.00
N PRO A 124 5.74 13.58 -27.33
CA PRO A 124 6.84 13.83 -26.34
C PRO A 124 6.43 14.80 -25.19
N THR A 125 7.13 14.92 -24.06
CA THR A 125 8.25 15.87 -23.91
C THR A 125 8.86 15.70 -22.52
N LYS A 126 10.20 15.56 -22.47
CA LYS A 126 11.01 15.53 -21.26
C LYS A 126 11.38 16.94 -20.82
N SER A 127 11.66 17.05 -19.51
CA SER A 127 12.69 17.89 -18.88
C SER A 127 12.65 19.40 -19.13
N VAL A 128 12.40 20.09 -18.02
CA VAL A 128 12.92 21.44 -17.74
C VAL A 128 14.39 21.53 -18.17
N THR A 129 14.59 22.47 -19.09
CA THR A 129 15.81 23.23 -19.42
C THR A 129 17.09 22.46 -19.69
N GLU A 130 17.42 22.42 -20.98
CA GLU A 130 18.67 22.92 -21.55
C GLU A 130 19.92 22.92 -20.65
N ASN A 131 20.95 22.22 -21.14
CA ASN A 131 22.39 22.54 -21.03
C ASN A 131 23.28 21.47 -20.38
N VAL A 132 23.35 20.26 -20.93
CA VAL A 132 24.67 19.58 -21.07
C VAL A 132 24.68 18.73 -22.35
N LYS A 133 25.14 19.37 -23.43
CA LYS A 133 25.63 18.70 -24.64
C LYS A 133 26.90 17.92 -24.26
N ALA A 134 27.01 16.69 -24.76
CA ALA A 134 28.14 15.77 -24.66
C ALA A 134 28.10 14.74 -23.50
N LEU A 135 27.61 13.55 -23.86
CA LEU A 135 28.05 12.18 -23.51
C LEU A 135 26.79 11.30 -23.64
N MET A 136 26.38 10.88 -24.84
CA MET A 136 26.90 9.67 -25.47
C MET A 136 27.78 8.83 -24.54
N GLU A 137 27.19 7.91 -23.78
CA GLU A 137 27.56 6.50 -23.82
C GLU A 137 26.61 5.61 -23.00
N SER A 138 26.31 4.43 -23.56
CA SER A 138 25.55 3.30 -23.02
C SER A 138 24.01 3.38 -23.01
N LYS A 139 23.41 2.72 -24.01
CA LYS A 139 22.10 2.05 -23.89
C LYS A 139 22.21 0.66 -24.48
N ASP A 140 22.72 -0.27 -23.68
CA ASP A 140 22.53 -1.70 -23.90
C ASP A 140 22.13 -2.37 -22.58
N ILE A 141 20.84 -2.29 -22.24
CA ILE A 141 20.19 -3.00 -21.13
C ILE A 141 18.83 -3.51 -21.63
N ARG A 142 18.75 -3.94 -22.89
CA ARG A 142 17.51 -4.43 -23.52
C ARG A 142 17.66 -5.79 -24.19
N GLY A 143 18.83 -6.42 -24.09
CA GLY A 143 19.10 -7.77 -24.62
C GLY A 143 18.71 -8.91 -23.67
N GLU A 144 19.08 -8.85 -22.39
CA GLU A 144 18.91 -10.03 -21.50
C GLU A 144 17.48 -10.26 -20.99
N PHE A 145 16.62 -9.24 -21.02
CA PHE A 145 15.25 -9.39 -20.54
C PHE A 145 14.34 -10.11 -21.56
N VAL A 146 14.70 -10.08 -22.85
CA VAL A 146 13.90 -10.70 -23.92
C VAL A 146 14.13 -12.21 -23.96
N ASP A 147 15.35 -12.69 -23.70
CA ASP A 147 15.68 -14.12 -23.69
C ASP A 147 15.01 -14.87 -22.52
N PHE A 148 14.89 -14.21 -21.36
CA PHE A 148 14.18 -14.77 -20.20
C PHE A 148 12.67 -14.93 -20.45
N LEU A 149 12.04 -13.96 -21.10
CA LEU A 149 10.61 -14.00 -21.42
C LEU A 149 10.30 -14.98 -22.57
N LEU A 150 11.20 -15.10 -23.55
CA LEU A 150 11.06 -16.09 -24.63
C LEU A 150 11.15 -17.53 -24.09
N GLY A 151 12.09 -17.79 -23.17
CA GLY A 151 12.26 -19.09 -22.52
C GLY A 151 11.05 -19.53 -21.68
N LEU A 152 10.39 -18.57 -21.01
CA LEU A 152 9.22 -18.85 -20.16
C LEU A 152 7.97 -19.21 -20.98
N VAL A 153 7.76 -18.54 -22.12
CA VAL A 153 6.64 -18.84 -23.03
C VAL A 153 6.83 -20.20 -23.71
N ILE A 154 8.05 -20.50 -24.18
CA ILE A 154 8.35 -21.77 -24.85
C ILE A 154 8.28 -22.94 -23.86
N GLY A 155 8.81 -22.77 -22.64
CA GLY A 155 8.76 -23.78 -21.58
C GLY A 155 7.33 -24.12 -21.14
N PHE A 156 6.44 -23.12 -21.09
CA PHE A 156 5.03 -23.32 -20.75
C PHE A 156 4.28 -24.14 -21.82
N ILE A 157 4.50 -23.83 -23.11
CA ILE A 157 3.89 -24.57 -24.23
C ILE A 157 4.35 -26.05 -24.20
N ILE A 158 5.65 -26.29 -24.04
CA ILE A 158 6.20 -27.66 -24.00
C ILE A 158 5.68 -28.43 -22.79
N GLY A 159 5.63 -27.81 -21.62
CA GLY A 159 5.12 -28.42 -20.38
C GLY A 159 3.65 -28.82 -20.47
N LEU A 160 2.81 -28.01 -21.14
CA LEU A 160 1.39 -28.33 -21.35
C LEU A 160 1.20 -29.51 -22.31
N ILE A 161 2.01 -29.62 -23.36
CA ILE A 161 1.93 -30.73 -24.31
C ILE A 161 2.32 -32.06 -23.61
N ILE A 162 3.39 -32.07 -22.82
CA ILE A 162 3.83 -33.28 -22.08
C ILE A 162 2.78 -33.72 -21.06
N LYS A 163 2.15 -32.77 -20.34
CA LYS A 163 1.10 -33.05 -19.36
C LYS A 163 -0.17 -33.68 -19.98
N THR A 164 -0.37 -33.52 -21.28
CA THR A 164 -1.54 -34.07 -21.99
C THR A 164 -1.26 -35.45 -22.61
N LEU A 165 0.01 -35.89 -22.66
CA LEU A 165 0.45 -37.14 -23.28
C LEU A 165 0.88 -38.25 -22.30
N ILE A 166 0.86 -37.98 -20.99
CA ILE A 166 1.13 -38.93 -19.89
C ILE A 166 -0.13 -39.05 -19.04
#